data_AF-A0A391P4A9-F1
#
_entry.id   AF-A0A391P4A9-F1
#
_cell.length_a   1.000
_cell.length_b   1.000
_cell.length_c   1.000
_cell.angle_alpha   90.00
_cell.angle_beta   90.00
_cell.angle_gamma   90.00
#
_symmetry.space_group_name_H-M   'P 1'
#
loop_
_entity.id
_entity.type
_entity.pdbx_description
1 polymer ?
#
loop_
_entity_poly.entity_id
_entity_poly.type
_entity_poly.pdbx_seq_one_letter_code
_entity_poly.pdbx_strand_id
1 'polypeptide(L)'
;MNKAEYIREVLEEKGISQSSIAKKLGISRQAIFGTLSRKNPNFATVREIFNALGLEVAVKRKDGCDLDFDVNSLYKVLDEDIVGYERVESILNVMGYKLVIEEK
;
A
#
# COMPACT_ATOMS: atom_id res chain seq x y z
N MET A 1 -2.25 13.99 2.64
CA MET A 1 -2.90 13.09 1.68
C MET A 1 -2.96 11.69 2.27
N ASN A 2 -4.14 11.04 2.30
CA ASN A 2 -4.25 9.64 2.68
C ASN A 2 -3.89 8.70 1.51
N LYS A 3 -3.63 7.42 1.76
CA LYS A 3 -3.17 6.51 0.68
C LYS A 3 -4.23 6.23 -0.39
N ALA A 4 -5.52 6.34 -0.08
CA ALA A 4 -6.57 6.22 -1.07
C ALA A 4 -6.59 7.41 -2.04
N GLU A 5 -6.35 8.62 -1.55
CA GLU A 5 -6.14 9.82 -2.38
C GLU A 5 -4.92 9.66 -3.28
N TYR A 6 -3.79 9.19 -2.73
CA TYR A 6 -2.59 9.00 -3.53
C TYR A 6 -2.80 8.00 -4.67
N ILE A 7 -3.46 6.86 -4.39
CA ILE A 7 -3.79 5.90 -5.45
C ILE A 7 -4.65 6.54 -6.53
N ARG A 8 -5.63 7.39 -6.17
CA ARG A 8 -6.48 8.07 -7.15
C ARG A 8 -5.68 9.00 -8.06
N GLU A 9 -4.74 9.75 -7.50
CA GLU A 9 -3.83 10.62 -8.29
C GLU A 9 -2.98 9.77 -9.25
N VAL A 10 -2.35 8.70 -8.79
CA VAL A 10 -1.53 7.82 -9.65
C VAL A 10 -2.36 7.18 -10.77
N LEU A 11 -3.61 6.80 -10.49
CA LEU A 11 -4.52 6.26 -11.51
C LEU A 11 -4.85 7.30 -12.58
N GLU A 12 -5.11 8.55 -12.17
CA GLU A 12 -5.39 9.67 -13.07
C GLU A 12 -4.16 9.99 -13.94
N GLU A 13 -2.99 10.13 -13.33
CA GLU A 13 -1.72 10.39 -14.01
C GLU A 13 -1.38 9.31 -15.05
N LYS A 14 -1.63 8.04 -14.73
CA LYS A 14 -1.37 6.91 -15.64
C LYS A 14 -2.52 6.64 -16.62
N GLY A 15 -3.64 7.36 -16.53
CA GLY A 15 -4.83 7.10 -17.36
C GLY A 15 -5.46 5.72 -17.13
N ILE A 16 -5.27 5.13 -15.94
CA ILE A 16 -5.72 3.78 -15.60
C ILE A 16 -7.07 3.84 -14.88
N SER A 17 -8.06 3.12 -15.39
CA SER A 17 -9.38 3.03 -14.73
C SER A 17 -9.39 2.05 -13.55
N GLN A 18 -10.27 2.28 -12.57
CA GLN A 18 -10.51 1.33 -11.47
C GLN A 18 -10.89 -0.07 -11.97
N SER A 19 -11.64 -0.16 -13.08
CA SER A 19 -11.99 -1.44 -13.70
C SER A 19 -10.76 -2.19 -14.24
N SER A 20 -9.76 -1.47 -14.75
CA SER A 20 -8.52 -2.07 -15.26
C SER A 20 -7.69 -2.67 -14.13
N ILE A 21 -7.57 -1.97 -13.00
CA ILE A 21 -6.91 -2.50 -11.79
C ILE A 21 -7.69 -3.67 -11.20
N ALA A 22 -9.01 -3.56 -11.09
CA ALA A 22 -9.85 -4.65 -10.61
C ALA A 22 -9.64 -5.93 -11.43
N LYS A 23 -9.59 -5.81 -12.76
CA LYS A 23 -9.30 -6.93 -13.67
C LYS A 23 -7.89 -7.50 -13.44
N LYS A 24 -6.87 -6.65 -13.28
CA LYS A 24 -5.49 -7.08 -13.03
C LYS A 24 -5.33 -7.82 -11.70
N LEU A 25 -6.09 -7.42 -10.69
CA LEU A 25 -6.08 -8.02 -9.35
C LEU A 25 -7.08 -9.19 -9.20
N GLY A 26 -7.93 -9.46 -10.20
CA GLY A 26 -8.92 -10.53 -10.12
C GLY A 26 -10.05 -10.26 -9.10
N ILE A 27 -10.33 -8.99 -8.78
CA ILE A 27 -11.36 -8.58 -7.80
C ILE A 27 -12.43 -7.71 -8.45
N SER A 28 -13.52 -7.44 -7.73
CA SER A 28 -14.61 -6.60 -8.24
C SER A 28 -14.20 -5.12 -8.26
N ARG A 29 -14.78 -4.37 -9.21
CA ARG A 29 -14.64 -2.90 -9.23
C ARG A 29 -15.17 -2.28 -7.92
N GLN A 30 -16.23 -2.84 -7.35
CA GLN A 30 -16.79 -2.40 -6.08
C GLN A 30 -15.79 -2.55 -4.93
N ALA A 31 -14.97 -3.61 -4.91
CA ALA A 31 -13.91 -3.76 -3.92
C ALA A 31 -12.85 -2.64 -4.03
N ILE A 32 -12.42 -2.30 -5.25
CA ILE A 32 -11.52 -1.16 -5.50
C ILE A 32 -12.17 0.14 -5.03
N PHE A 33 -13.40 0.42 -5.46
CA PHE A 33 -14.12 1.63 -5.06
C PHE A 33 -14.26 1.73 -3.53
N GLY A 34 -14.60 0.63 -2.86
CA GLY A 34 -14.71 0.56 -1.41
C GLY A 34 -13.39 0.89 -0.72
N THR A 35 -12.27 0.37 -1.21
CA THR A 35 -10.92 0.71 -0.72
C THR A 35 -10.61 2.19 -0.91
N LEU A 36 -10.85 2.74 -2.11
CA LEU A 36 -10.54 4.14 -2.45
C LEU A 36 -11.46 5.18 -1.78
N SER A 37 -12.58 4.74 -1.23
CA SER A 37 -13.53 5.58 -0.48
C SER A 37 -13.22 5.62 1.02
N ARG A 38 -12.34 4.74 1.53
CA ARG A 38 -11.97 4.70 2.95
C ARG A 38 -10.85 5.68 3.25
N LYS A 39 -10.97 6.40 4.37
CA LYS A 39 -9.90 7.25 4.90
C LYS A 39 -8.64 6.45 5.24
N ASN A 40 -8.82 5.29 5.86
CA ASN A 40 -7.73 4.39 6.25
C ASN A 40 -7.98 2.99 5.65
N PRO A 41 -7.61 2.77 4.38
CA PRO A 41 -7.75 1.47 3.71
C PRO A 41 -6.84 0.40 4.33
N ASN A 42 -7.16 -0.87 4.06
CA ASN A 42 -6.34 -2.01 4.50
C ASN A 42 -4.95 -1.94 3.83
N PHE A 43 -3.91 -2.22 4.62
CA PHE A 43 -2.51 -2.15 4.17
C PHE A 43 -2.23 -3.11 3.00
N ALA A 44 -2.62 -4.38 3.12
CA ALA A 44 -2.40 -5.40 2.11
C ALA A 44 -3.06 -5.01 0.78
N THR A 45 -4.32 -4.57 0.81
CA THR A 45 -5.02 -4.12 -0.41
C THR A 45 -4.36 -2.89 -1.05
N VAL A 46 -3.90 -1.92 -0.26
CA VAL A 46 -3.14 -0.76 -0.78
C VAL A 46 -1.85 -1.23 -1.46
N ARG A 47 -1.11 -2.14 -0.82
CA ARG A 47 0.13 -2.69 -1.37
C ARG A 47 -0.12 -3.42 -2.67
N GLU A 48 -1.17 -4.24 -2.77
CA GLU A 48 -1.55 -4.93 -4.00
C GLU A 48 -1.90 -3.96 -5.13
N ILE A 49 -2.63 -2.87 -4.84
CA ILE A 49 -2.96 -1.86 -5.84
C ILE A 49 -1.70 -1.15 -6.34
N PHE A 50 -0.80 -0.72 -5.45
CA PHE A 50 0.48 -0.14 -5.88
C PHE A 50 1.30 -1.13 -6.72
N ASN A 51 1.34 -2.40 -6.31
CA ASN A 51 2.03 -3.46 -7.05
C ASN A 51 1.44 -3.64 -8.46
N ALA A 52 0.11 -3.61 -8.58
CA ALA A 52 -0.59 -3.62 -9.87
C ALA A 52 -0.30 -2.36 -10.73
N LEU A 53 0.09 -1.25 -10.11
CA LEU A 53 0.52 -0.01 -10.77
C LEU A 53 2.02 0.03 -11.10
N GLY A 54 2.77 -1.05 -10.82
CA GLY A 54 4.23 -1.11 -11.02
C GLY A 54 5.02 -0.38 -9.93
N LEU A 55 4.41 -0.15 -8.77
CA LEU A 55 5.00 0.51 -7.63
C LEU A 55 5.14 -0.46 -6.46
N GLU A 56 6.09 -0.23 -5.57
CA GLU A 56 6.31 -1.02 -4.37
C GLU A 56 6.14 -0.16 -3.11
N VAL A 57 5.49 -0.74 -2.09
CA VAL A 57 5.44 -0.17 -0.73
C VAL A 57 6.61 -0.75 0.07
N ALA A 58 7.76 -0.10 0.03
CA ALA A 58 8.97 -0.56 0.71
C ALA A 58 9.07 -0.01 2.14
N VAL A 59 9.60 -0.82 3.05
CA VAL A 59 10.00 -0.37 4.39
C VAL A 59 11.46 0.06 4.34
N LYS A 60 11.76 1.25 4.84
CA LYS A 60 13.14 1.75 4.98
C LYS A 60 13.39 2.25 6.40
N ARG A 61 14.62 2.15 6.88
CA ARG A 61 15.02 2.84 8.12
C ARG A 61 15.10 4.34 7.88
N LYS A 62 14.80 5.12 8.91
CA LYS A 62 14.93 6.58 8.88
C LYS A 62 16.38 7.03 8.98
N ASP A 63 17.22 6.27 9.67
CA ASP A 63 18.66 6.54 9.83
C ASP A 63 19.48 6.19 8.59
N GLY A 64 18.87 5.54 7.58
CA GLY A 64 19.52 5.16 6.33
C GLY A 64 20.31 3.85 6.40
N CYS A 65 20.34 3.18 7.55
CA CYS A 65 20.94 1.86 7.68
C CYS A 65 20.06 0.77 7.02
N ASP A 66 20.62 -0.43 6.92
CA ASP A 66 19.90 -1.62 6.49
C ASP A 66 18.86 -2.06 7.52
N LEU A 67 17.74 -2.63 7.04
CA LEU A 67 16.71 -3.22 7.88
C LEU A 67 17.33 -4.28 8.80
N ASP A 68 16.99 -4.24 10.09
CA ASP A 68 17.45 -5.22 11.08
C ASP A 68 16.41 -6.32 11.37
N PHE A 69 15.36 -6.41 10.55
CA PHE A 69 14.35 -7.45 10.60
C PHE A 69 13.96 -7.94 9.20
N ASP A 70 13.42 -9.15 9.12
CA ASP A 70 12.89 -9.70 7.87
C ASP A 70 11.56 -9.05 7.49
N VAL A 71 11.59 -8.20 6.48
CA VAL A 71 10.41 -7.51 5.97
C VAL A 71 9.36 -8.45 5.39
N ASN A 72 9.77 -9.61 4.85
CA ASN A 72 8.82 -10.56 4.28
C ASN A 72 7.97 -11.22 5.37
N SER A 73 8.59 -11.56 6.51
CA SER A 73 7.86 -12.03 7.69
C SER A 73 6.86 -10.99 8.20
N LEU A 74 7.22 -9.70 8.22
CA LEU A 74 6.29 -8.63 8.55
C LEU A 74 5.11 -8.58 7.56
N TYR A 75 5.39 -8.58 6.26
CA TYR A 75 4.37 -8.53 5.22
C TYR A 75 3.39 -9.70 5.31
N LYS A 76 3.88 -10.91 5.57
CA LYS A 76 3.02 -12.09 5.74
C LYS A 76 2.01 -11.90 6.87
N VAL A 77 2.44 -11.39 8.02
CA VAL A 77 1.53 -11.10 9.16
C VAL A 77 0.50 -10.03 8.79
N LEU A 78 0.93 -8.97 8.11
CA LEU A 78 0.05 -7.87 7.70
C LEU A 78 -0.96 -8.26 6.61
N ASP A 79 -0.69 -9.33 5.85
CA ASP A 79 -1.60 -9.85 4.82
C ASP A 79 -2.68 -10.76 5.42
N GLU A 80 -2.36 -11.45 6.52
CA GLU A 80 -3.31 -12.31 7.24
C GLU A 80 -4.33 -11.48 8.07
N ASP A 81 -3.93 -10.29 8.53
CA ASP A 81 -4.75 -9.42 9.38
C ASP A 81 -5.37 -8.22 8.66
N ILE A 82 -6.60 -7.83 9.06
CA ILE A 82 -7.23 -6.61 8.54
C ILE A 82 -6.66 -5.37 9.26
N VAL A 83 -5.45 -4.95 8.89
CA VAL A 83 -4.77 -3.78 9.47
C VAL A 83 -4.86 -2.57 8.54
N GLY A 84 -5.26 -1.42 9.06
CA GLY A 84 -5.29 -0.16 8.30
C GLY A 84 -3.89 0.38 8.00
N TYR A 85 -3.69 0.90 6.79
CA TYR A 85 -2.39 1.40 6.33
C TYR A 85 -1.76 2.42 7.29
N GLU A 86 -2.52 3.42 7.73
CA GLU A 86 -2.01 4.47 8.62
C GLU A 86 -1.55 3.92 9.98
N ARG A 87 -2.15 2.80 10.42
CA ARG A 87 -1.74 2.14 11.67
C ARG A 87 -0.39 1.46 11.51
N VAL A 88 -0.18 0.75 10.40
CA VAL A 88 1.12 0.14 10.06
C VAL A 88 2.18 1.23 9.94
N GLU A 89 1.89 2.29 9.20
CA GLU A 89 2.78 3.45 9.03
C GLU A 89 3.16 4.06 10.39
N SER A 90 2.19 4.22 11.30
CA SER A 90 2.43 4.77 12.65
C SER A 90 3.34 3.87 13.51
N ILE A 91 3.09 2.56 13.50
CA ILE A 91 3.90 1.59 14.26
C ILE A 91 5.34 1.60 13.76
N LEU A 92 5.53 1.46 12.45
CA LEU A 92 6.86 1.51 11.82
C LEU A 92 7.56 2.84 12.11
N ASN A 93 6.82 3.95 12.05
CA ASN A 93 7.33 5.29 12.33
C ASN A 93 7.88 5.43 13.76
N VAL A 94 7.21 4.86 14.76
CA VAL A 94 7.68 4.81 16.16
C VAL A 94 8.92 3.94 16.30
N MET A 95 9.00 2.84 15.53
CA MET A 95 10.14 1.92 15.53
C MET A 95 11.37 2.45 14.75
N GLY A 96 11.32 3.66 14.19
CA GLY A 96 12.44 4.22 13.43
C GLY A 96 12.43 3.89 11.93
N TYR A 97 11.32 3.34 11.42
CA TYR A 97 11.12 2.99 10.02
C TYR A 97 10.17 3.95 9.32
N LYS A 98 10.12 3.90 7.99
CA LYS A 98 9.16 4.61 7.16
C LYS A 98 8.72 3.74 6.01
N LEU A 99 7.47 3.91 5.59
CA LEU A 99 6.97 3.36 4.34
C LEU A 99 7.27 4.36 3.22
N VAL A 100 7.81 3.86 2.12
CA VAL A 100 8.04 4.64 0.90
C VAL A 100 7.38 3.95 -0.28
N ILE A 101 6.90 4.74 -1.23
CA ILE A 101 6.39 4.24 -2.51
C ILE A 101 7.47 4.49 -3.55
N GLU A 102 7.94 3.44 -4.21
CA GLU A 102 8.98 3.53 -5.23
C GLU A 102 8.62 2.71 -6.48
N GLU A 103 9.25 3.04 -7.61
CA GLU A 103 9.13 2.23 -8.82
C GLU A 103 9.85 0.90 -8.64
N LYS A 104 9.28 -0.16 -9.21
CA LYS A 104 9.91 -1.48 -9.25
C LYS A 104 11.04 -1.56 -10.29
#